data_AF-A4IDG9-F1
#
_entry.id   AF-A4IDG9-F1
#
_cell.length_a   1.000
_cell.length_b   1.000
_cell.length_c   1.000
_cell.angle_alpha   90.00
_cell.angle_beta   90.00
_cell.angle_gamma   90.00
#
_symmetry.space_group_name_H-M   'P 1'
#
loop_
_entity.id
_entity.type
_entity.pdbx_description
1 polymer ?
#
loop_
_entity_poly.entity_id
_entity_poly.type
_entity_poly.pdbx_seq_one_letter_code
_entity_poly.pdbx_strand_id
1 'polypeptide(L)'
;MDEHSSACSCAGIRFCAKCRDSSRVQQLFSGSVPLSSARTVIEKQHNDERLSSCSFAIIGKSSLSFCIECASVFKSEVPIKSCADHQGAMATSITISGLAVLQHALTEEDEAAVIRFLDDSHPFPPWKESQSGRRKQDYGPRRNFKKKKVKVAEIPSMPLVFESVFAVISSMTETFTGKAYRIAEVSALEYMEGKMSNFDPHVDDTWLWGDRIAGLNLNEACVVTFVNPEGVCCDVYLPRRAFFLMSGNCRYKWMHGIRHEHVRGRRISLTFRELSDEILADTEASEMVLSAASNFV
;
A
#
# COMPACT_ATOMS: atom_id res chain seq x y z
N MET A 1 -5.20 -36.21 -2.04
CA MET A 1 -3.90 -35.95 -2.68
C MET A 1 -3.38 -34.68 -2.04
N ASP A 2 -2.39 -34.82 -1.15
CA ASP A 2 -1.75 -33.70 -0.48
C ASP A 2 -0.99 -32.91 -1.55
N GLU A 3 -1.64 -31.90 -2.12
CA GLU A 3 -0.92 -30.83 -2.82
C GLU A 3 0.14 -30.33 -1.85
N HIS A 4 1.40 -30.54 -2.24
CA HIS A 4 2.59 -30.14 -1.53
C HIS A 4 2.31 -28.83 -0.79
N SER A 5 2.14 -28.91 0.54
CA SER A 5 1.88 -27.74 1.38
C SER A 5 3.10 -26.85 1.25
N SER A 6 3.05 -25.94 0.29
CA SER A 6 4.13 -25.02 0.01
C SER A 6 4.38 -24.25 1.29
N ALA A 7 5.61 -24.33 1.79
CA ALA A 7 6.01 -23.68 3.03
C ALA A 7 5.58 -22.22 2.97
N CYS A 8 4.92 -21.75 4.03
CA CYS A 8 4.37 -20.41 4.09
C CYS A 8 5.51 -19.37 4.04
N SER A 9 5.42 -18.39 3.14
CA SER A 9 6.43 -17.33 2.98
C SER A 9 6.46 -16.32 4.13
N CYS A 10 5.52 -16.38 5.08
CA CYS A 10 5.41 -15.42 6.18
C CYS A 10 6.57 -15.55 7.17
N ALA A 11 7.12 -14.41 7.60
CA ALA A 11 8.19 -14.34 8.59
C ALA A 11 8.01 -13.13 9.52
N GLY A 12 8.74 -13.12 10.64
CA GLY A 12 8.67 -12.04 11.63
C GLY A 12 7.27 -11.90 12.22
N ILE A 13 6.74 -10.67 12.19
CA ILE A 13 5.41 -10.33 12.71
C ILE A 13 4.26 -10.74 11.77
N ARG A 14 4.56 -11.07 10.52
CA ARG A 14 3.57 -11.32 9.47
C ARG A 14 3.04 -12.74 9.52
N PHE A 15 1.75 -12.92 9.24
CA PHE A 15 1.11 -14.24 9.19
C PHE A 15 -0.09 -14.27 8.25
N CYS A 16 -0.59 -15.46 7.95
CA CYS A 16 -1.77 -15.70 7.10
C CYS A 16 -2.48 -16.99 7.52
N ALA A 17 -3.55 -17.37 6.81
CA ALA A 17 -4.32 -18.58 7.11
C ALA A 17 -3.47 -19.85 7.25
N LYS A 18 -2.42 -20.01 6.44
CA LYS A 18 -1.55 -21.19 6.45
C LYS A 18 -0.70 -21.35 7.71
N CYS A 19 -0.27 -20.24 8.33
CA CYS A 19 0.67 -20.28 9.46
C CYS A 19 0.11 -19.71 10.76
N ARG A 20 -1.18 -19.33 10.79
CA ARG A 20 -1.82 -18.68 11.95
C ARG A 20 -1.70 -19.49 13.25
N ASP A 21 -1.72 -20.81 13.15
CA ASP A 21 -1.67 -21.71 14.31
C ASP A 21 -0.24 -22.20 14.62
N SER A 22 0.77 -21.65 13.94
CA SER A 22 2.18 -21.97 14.23
C SER A 22 2.63 -21.39 15.57
N SER A 23 3.59 -22.05 16.20
CA SER A 23 4.19 -21.58 17.47
C SER A 23 4.72 -20.14 17.37
N ARG A 24 5.33 -19.78 16.22
CA ARG A 24 5.79 -18.40 15.95
C ARG A 24 4.65 -17.39 16.09
N VAL A 25 3.50 -17.67 15.49
CA VAL A 25 2.36 -16.74 15.52
C VAL A 25 1.73 -16.72 16.91
N GLN A 26 1.59 -17.86 17.57
CA GLN A 26 1.13 -17.91 18.97
C GLN A 26 2.02 -17.07 19.89
N GLN A 27 3.34 -17.10 19.69
CA GLN A 27 4.27 -16.28 20.47
C GLN A 27 4.06 -14.78 20.26
N LEU A 28 3.71 -14.32 19.04
CA LEU A 28 3.38 -12.91 18.77
C LEU A 28 2.21 -12.43 19.62
N PHE A 29 1.16 -13.25 19.78
CA PHE A 29 -0.05 -12.88 20.51
C PHE A 29 0.04 -13.15 22.02
N SER A 30 0.98 -13.99 22.47
CA SER A 30 1.23 -14.25 23.89
C SER A 30 2.00 -13.12 24.61
N GLY A 31 2.53 -12.15 23.86
CA GLY A 31 3.46 -11.15 24.38
C GLY A 31 4.89 -11.66 24.61
N SER A 32 5.21 -12.90 24.22
CA SER A 32 6.55 -13.49 24.36
C SER A 32 7.59 -12.89 23.41
N VAL A 33 7.16 -12.18 22.36
CA VAL A 33 8.04 -11.53 21.37
C VAL A 33 7.94 -10.02 21.53
N PRO A 34 9.05 -9.28 21.66
CA PRO A 34 9.00 -7.82 21.70
C PRO A 34 8.50 -7.27 20.37
N LEU A 35 7.45 -6.46 20.43
CA LEU A 35 6.85 -5.80 19.26
C LEU A 35 7.08 -4.29 19.34
N SER A 36 7.41 -3.69 18.19
CA SER A 36 7.65 -2.25 18.10
C SER A 36 6.34 -1.48 18.10
N SER A 37 6.26 -0.41 18.87
CA SER A 37 5.09 0.50 18.85
C SER A 37 5.01 1.30 17.55
N ALA A 38 3.84 1.85 17.23
CA ALA A 38 3.67 2.74 16.08
C ALA A 38 4.60 3.97 16.17
N ARG A 39 4.67 4.62 17.34
CA ARG A 39 5.62 5.73 17.61
C ARG A 39 7.05 5.34 17.29
N THR A 40 7.52 4.19 17.78
CA THR A 40 8.89 3.73 17.54
C THR A 40 9.19 3.53 16.06
N VAL A 41 8.25 3.01 15.28
CA VAL A 41 8.42 2.85 13.82
C VAL A 41 8.53 4.20 13.13
N ILE A 42 7.65 5.14 13.46
CA ILE A 42 7.64 6.48 12.87
C ILE A 42 8.91 7.27 13.23
N GLU A 43 9.33 7.23 14.49
CA GLU A 43 10.55 7.93 14.95
C GLU A 43 11.83 7.38 14.31
N LYS A 44 11.86 6.07 14.02
CA LYS A 44 13.02 5.40 13.40
C LYS A 44 12.98 5.33 11.89
N GLN A 45 11.97 5.89 11.21
CA GLN A 45 11.78 5.69 9.77
C GLN A 45 12.94 6.22 8.91
N HIS A 46 13.68 7.23 9.41
CA HIS A 46 14.83 7.85 8.74
C HIS A 46 16.19 7.39 9.30
N ASN A 47 16.20 6.50 10.30
CA ASN A 47 17.44 6.07 10.94
C ASN A 47 18.10 4.92 10.15
N ASP A 48 19.41 4.73 10.34
CA ASP A 48 20.12 3.59 9.74
C ASP A 48 19.58 2.24 10.25
N GLU A 49 19.16 2.18 11.51
CA GLU A 49 18.40 1.05 12.09
C GLU A 49 16.89 1.21 11.85
N ARG A 50 16.51 1.39 10.59
CA ARG A 50 15.13 1.64 10.18
C ARG A 50 14.22 0.49 10.61
N LEU A 51 13.12 0.85 11.27
CA LEU A 51 11.96 -0.01 11.44
C LEU A 51 10.90 0.39 10.43
N SER A 52 10.34 -0.59 9.72
CA SER A 52 9.35 -0.31 8.66
C SER A 52 7.91 -0.49 9.11
N SER A 53 7.65 -1.34 10.11
CA SER A 53 6.31 -1.84 10.42
C SER A 53 6.14 -2.20 11.89
N CYS A 54 4.91 -2.06 12.39
CA CYS A 54 4.47 -2.60 13.68
C CYS A 54 3.39 -3.66 13.43
N SER A 55 3.09 -4.50 14.43
CA SER A 55 2.14 -5.59 14.27
C SER A 55 0.71 -5.16 14.62
N PHE A 56 -0.27 -5.60 13.84
CA PHE A 56 -1.67 -5.49 14.26
C PHE A 56 -1.99 -6.24 15.56
N ALA A 57 -1.12 -7.16 16.02
CA ALA A 57 -1.28 -7.83 17.31
C ALA A 57 -1.27 -6.88 18.52
N ILE A 58 -0.62 -5.72 18.41
CA ILE A 58 -0.58 -4.69 19.47
C ILE A 58 -1.43 -3.46 19.15
N ILE A 59 -1.95 -3.37 17.93
CA ILE A 59 -2.77 -2.25 17.47
C ILE A 59 -4.24 -2.65 17.57
N GLY A 60 -4.93 -2.06 18.54
CA GLY A 60 -6.37 -2.28 18.80
C GLY A 60 -7.25 -1.94 17.60
N LYS A 61 -8.54 -2.25 17.69
CA LYS A 61 -9.52 -1.95 16.62
C LYS A 61 -9.60 -0.44 16.37
N SER A 62 -10.03 -0.08 15.15
CA SER A 62 -10.34 1.31 14.85
C SER A 62 -11.60 1.76 15.57
N SER A 63 -11.56 2.97 16.12
CA SER A 63 -12.72 3.69 16.66
C SER A 63 -13.02 4.97 15.87
N LEU A 64 -12.27 5.20 14.78
CA LEU A 64 -12.44 6.32 13.88
C LEU A 64 -12.62 5.82 12.45
N SER A 65 -13.37 6.55 11.65
CA SER A 65 -13.45 6.33 10.21
C SER A 65 -13.47 7.63 9.44
N PHE A 66 -12.76 7.63 8.31
CA PHE A 66 -12.64 8.75 7.39
C PHE A 66 -13.73 8.65 6.32
N CYS A 67 -14.53 9.71 6.17
CA CYS A 67 -15.48 9.83 5.07
C CYS A 67 -14.77 10.33 3.82
N ILE A 68 -14.79 9.53 2.75
CA ILE A 68 -14.14 9.86 1.48
C ILE A 68 -14.85 10.95 0.67
N GLU A 69 -16.10 11.29 1.02
CA GLU A 69 -16.88 12.33 0.32
C GLU A 69 -16.66 13.72 0.92
N CYS A 70 -16.68 13.85 2.25
CA CYS A 70 -16.48 15.13 2.93
C CYS A 70 -15.08 15.30 3.54
N ALA A 71 -14.18 14.33 3.33
CA ALA A 71 -12.80 14.30 3.81
C ALA A 71 -12.63 14.53 5.33
N SER A 72 -13.63 14.16 6.12
CA SER A 72 -13.67 14.36 7.57
C SER A 72 -13.63 13.03 8.33
N VAL A 73 -13.09 13.05 9.54
CA VAL A 73 -12.96 11.86 10.40
C VAL A 73 -14.05 11.88 11.48
N PHE A 74 -14.74 10.76 11.66
CA PHE A 74 -15.81 10.57 12.65
C PHE A 74 -15.47 9.43 13.61
N LYS A 75 -16.06 9.46 14.80
CA LYS A 75 -16.06 8.29 15.69
C LYS A 75 -16.98 7.23 15.10
N SER A 76 -16.42 6.08 14.75
CA SER A 76 -17.17 4.94 14.24
C SER A 76 -16.33 3.67 14.39
N GLU A 77 -16.94 2.60 14.87
CA GLU A 77 -16.35 1.25 14.89
C GLU A 77 -16.60 0.49 13.58
N VAL A 78 -17.40 1.06 12.67
CA VAL A 78 -17.65 0.54 11.33
C VAL A 78 -17.12 1.51 10.26
N PRO A 79 -16.56 1.01 9.15
CA PRO A 79 -16.07 1.87 8.07
C PRO A 79 -17.20 2.70 7.45
N ILE A 80 -17.04 4.01 7.45
CA ILE A 80 -17.89 4.97 6.75
C ILE A 80 -17.58 4.90 5.26
N LYS A 81 -18.61 4.70 4.44
CA LYS A 81 -18.50 4.59 2.98
C LYS A 81 -18.92 5.89 2.29
N SER A 82 -19.86 6.62 2.87
CA SER A 82 -20.38 7.89 2.35
C SER A 82 -20.89 8.81 3.46
N CYS A 83 -21.31 10.03 3.08
CA CYS A 83 -21.90 11.00 4.00
C CYS A 83 -23.18 10.51 4.67
N ALA A 84 -23.88 9.57 4.04
CA ALA A 84 -25.10 8.99 4.59
C ALA A 84 -24.83 8.18 5.87
N ASP A 85 -23.65 7.56 5.99
CA ASP A 85 -23.32 6.69 7.14
C ASP A 85 -23.03 7.47 8.43
N HIS A 86 -22.81 8.78 8.34
CA HIS A 86 -22.51 9.64 9.48
C HIS A 86 -23.49 10.82 9.59
N GLN A 87 -24.68 10.71 9.00
CA GLN A 87 -25.69 11.77 9.05
C GLN A 87 -26.04 12.10 10.51
N GLY A 88 -25.90 13.38 10.89
CA GLY A 88 -26.14 13.86 12.25
C GLY A 88 -24.98 13.64 13.23
N ALA A 89 -23.92 12.91 12.85
CA ALA A 89 -22.71 12.81 13.65
C ALA A 89 -21.84 14.05 13.47
N MET A 90 -21.17 14.48 14.54
CA MET A 90 -20.17 15.55 14.48
C MET A 90 -18.80 14.99 14.09
N ALA A 91 -18.13 15.64 13.15
CA ALA A 91 -16.74 15.34 12.81
C ALA A 91 -15.84 15.56 14.03
N THR A 92 -14.80 14.73 14.15
CA THR A 92 -13.75 14.89 15.15
C THR A 92 -12.77 15.99 14.74
N SER A 93 -11.89 16.40 15.66
CA SER A 93 -10.77 17.30 15.36
C SER A 93 -9.58 16.60 14.67
N ILE A 94 -9.62 15.27 14.54
CA ILE A 94 -8.56 14.50 13.90
C ILE A 94 -8.63 14.71 12.39
N THR A 95 -7.48 14.97 11.79
CA THR A 95 -7.33 15.10 10.35
C THR A 95 -6.16 14.24 9.88
N ILE A 96 -6.28 13.69 8.67
CA ILE A 96 -5.20 12.96 8.00
C ILE A 96 -4.70 13.85 6.86
N SER A 97 -3.99 14.93 7.20
CA SER A 97 -3.53 15.90 6.20
C SER A 97 -2.60 15.24 5.17
N GLY A 98 -2.89 15.46 3.89
CA GLY A 98 -2.15 14.85 2.78
C GLY A 98 -2.69 13.48 2.34
N LEU A 99 -3.78 12.99 2.95
CA LEU A 99 -4.60 11.91 2.42
C LEU A 99 -5.63 12.50 1.44
N ALA A 100 -5.73 11.92 0.25
CA ALA A 100 -6.84 12.16 -0.67
C ALA A 100 -7.37 10.82 -1.20
N VAL A 101 -8.68 10.74 -1.42
CA VAL A 101 -9.34 9.57 -2.03
C VAL A 101 -10.33 10.06 -3.08
N LEU A 102 -10.26 9.51 -4.28
CA LEU A 102 -11.21 9.77 -5.36
C LEU A 102 -11.87 8.47 -5.80
N GLN A 103 -13.20 8.50 -5.88
CA GLN A 103 -13.99 7.39 -6.38
C GLN A 103 -13.95 7.37 -7.92
N HIS A 104 -14.12 6.18 -8.51
CA HIS A 104 -14.23 5.99 -9.96
C HIS A 104 -13.06 6.59 -10.77
N ALA A 105 -11.84 6.46 -10.25
CA ALA A 105 -10.65 6.99 -10.91
C ALA A 105 -10.29 6.24 -12.20
N LEU A 106 -10.63 4.96 -12.27
CA LEU A 106 -10.44 4.11 -13.44
C LEU A 106 -11.80 3.71 -14.02
N THR A 107 -11.86 3.48 -15.35
CA THR A 107 -13.04 2.91 -16.01
C THR A 107 -13.17 1.41 -15.71
N GLU A 108 -14.34 0.81 -15.96
CA GLU A 108 -14.51 -0.64 -15.74
C GLU A 108 -13.71 -1.45 -16.76
N GLU A 109 -13.62 -0.93 -17.98
CA GLU A 109 -12.90 -1.50 -19.10
C GLU A 109 -11.39 -1.52 -18.82
N ASP A 110 -10.83 -0.39 -18.38
CA ASP A 110 -9.41 -0.29 -18.01
C ASP A 110 -9.08 -1.19 -16.82
N GLU A 111 -9.94 -1.23 -15.79
CA GLU A 111 -9.74 -2.14 -14.66
C GLU A 111 -9.73 -3.60 -15.11
N ALA A 112 -10.68 -4.00 -15.96
CA ALA A 112 -10.73 -5.35 -16.48
C ALA A 112 -9.49 -5.66 -17.33
N ALA A 113 -9.00 -4.71 -18.11
CA ALA A 113 -7.77 -4.86 -18.90
C ALA A 113 -6.54 -5.05 -18.00
N VAL A 114 -6.39 -4.23 -16.96
CA VAL A 114 -5.32 -4.33 -15.96
C VAL A 114 -5.36 -5.69 -15.25
N ILE A 115 -6.53 -6.13 -14.79
CA ILE A 115 -6.67 -7.41 -14.08
C ILE A 115 -6.31 -8.58 -15.02
N ARG A 116 -6.81 -8.58 -16.26
CA ARG A 116 -6.46 -9.61 -17.25
C ARG A 116 -4.96 -9.67 -17.50
N PHE A 117 -4.31 -8.53 -17.67
CA PHE A 117 -2.86 -8.47 -17.84
C PHE A 117 -2.14 -9.00 -16.60
N LEU A 118 -2.52 -8.60 -15.38
CA LEU A 118 -1.84 -9.09 -14.18
C LEU A 118 -1.97 -10.61 -14.01
N ASP A 119 -3.09 -11.19 -14.45
CA ASP A 119 -3.31 -12.64 -14.43
C ASP A 119 -2.49 -13.41 -15.48
N ASP A 120 -2.16 -12.76 -16.60
CA ASP A 120 -1.33 -13.29 -17.68
C ASP A 120 -0.28 -12.25 -18.11
N SER A 121 0.69 -11.99 -17.24
CA SER A 121 1.58 -10.82 -17.36
C SER A 121 2.74 -11.00 -18.33
N HIS A 122 2.76 -12.04 -19.17
CA HIS A 122 3.87 -12.28 -20.09
C HIS A 122 4.06 -11.09 -21.07
N PRO A 123 5.30 -10.65 -21.37
CA PRO A 123 6.61 -11.22 -20.99
C PRO A 123 7.12 -10.81 -19.61
N PHE A 124 6.36 -10.04 -18.84
CA PHE A 124 6.73 -9.64 -17.48
C PHE A 124 6.56 -10.80 -16.48
N PRO A 125 7.29 -10.75 -15.35
CA PRO A 125 7.22 -11.80 -14.34
C PRO A 125 5.79 -12.02 -13.81
N PRO A 126 5.33 -13.28 -13.66
CA PRO A 126 4.02 -13.59 -13.11
C PRO A 126 3.96 -13.31 -11.60
N TRP A 127 2.75 -13.44 -11.04
CA TRP A 127 2.51 -13.38 -9.61
C TRP A 127 3.48 -14.25 -8.81
N LYS A 128 4.18 -13.64 -7.84
CA LYS A 128 5.04 -14.34 -6.87
C LYS A 128 4.37 -14.37 -5.50
N GLU A 129 4.38 -15.52 -4.84
CA GLU A 129 3.90 -15.64 -3.46
C GLU A 129 4.69 -14.69 -2.52
N SER A 130 3.97 -14.04 -1.62
CA SER A 130 4.48 -13.01 -0.72
C SER A 130 4.01 -13.27 0.71
N GLN A 131 4.49 -12.44 1.64
CA GLN A 131 4.12 -12.53 3.05
C GLN A 131 2.67 -12.08 3.28
N SER A 132 2.10 -12.54 4.39
CA SER A 132 0.71 -12.25 4.79
C SER A 132 -0.32 -12.72 3.78
N GLY A 133 -0.10 -13.89 3.17
CA GLY A 133 -1.09 -14.55 2.29
C GLY A 133 -1.33 -13.83 0.97
N ARG A 134 -0.40 -12.97 0.53
CA ARG A 134 -0.52 -12.15 -0.68
C ARG A 134 0.29 -12.73 -1.82
N ARG A 135 -0.02 -12.30 -3.04
CA ARG A 135 0.89 -12.39 -4.19
C ARG A 135 1.32 -11.00 -4.63
N LYS A 136 2.44 -10.90 -5.33
CA LYS A 136 2.95 -9.62 -5.82
C LYS A 136 3.57 -9.70 -7.21
N GLN A 137 3.48 -8.59 -7.95
CA GLN A 137 4.28 -8.28 -9.13
C GLN A 137 4.86 -6.89 -8.93
N ASP A 138 6.14 -6.70 -9.23
CA ASP A 138 6.84 -5.43 -9.05
C ASP A 138 7.42 -4.99 -10.39
N TYR A 139 7.09 -3.79 -10.83
CA TYR A 139 7.53 -3.15 -12.08
C TYR A 139 8.32 -1.89 -11.75
N GLY A 140 9.51 -1.74 -12.31
CA GLY A 140 10.43 -0.64 -12.00
C GLY A 140 11.79 -1.13 -11.49
N PRO A 141 12.56 -0.28 -10.80
CA PRO A 141 13.99 -0.52 -10.61
C PRO A 141 14.31 -1.68 -9.66
N ARG A 142 15.49 -2.27 -9.83
CA ARG A 142 16.12 -3.13 -8.81
C ARG A 142 16.82 -2.27 -7.78
N ARG A 143 16.69 -2.64 -6.51
CA ARG A 143 17.19 -1.82 -5.39
C ARG A 143 18.11 -2.62 -4.51
N ASN A 144 19.15 -1.97 -4.02
CA ASN A 144 20.05 -2.50 -3.00
C ASN A 144 20.06 -1.54 -1.82
N PHE A 145 19.22 -1.81 -0.82
CA PHE A 145 19.10 -0.99 0.39
C PHE A 145 20.43 -0.89 1.15
N LYS A 146 21.19 -1.99 1.27
CA LYS A 146 22.49 -2.00 1.96
C LYS A 146 23.52 -1.08 1.31
N LYS A 147 23.53 -1.03 -0.02
CA LYS A 147 24.46 -0.17 -0.79
C LYS A 147 23.86 1.20 -1.10
N LYS A 148 22.62 1.48 -0.69
CA LYS A 148 21.83 2.62 -1.13
C LYS A 148 21.98 2.89 -2.63
N LYS A 149 21.75 1.85 -3.45
CA LYS A 149 21.87 1.93 -4.92
C LYS A 149 20.63 1.43 -5.63
N VAL A 150 20.31 2.10 -6.73
CA VAL A 150 19.22 1.76 -7.63
C VAL A 150 19.83 1.34 -8.98
N LYS A 151 19.23 0.34 -9.63
CA LYS A 151 19.58 -0.12 -10.97
C LYS A 151 18.31 -0.33 -11.77
N VAL A 152 18.41 -0.27 -13.09
CA VAL A 152 17.30 -0.66 -13.97
C VAL A 152 16.90 -2.13 -13.78
N ALA A 153 15.62 -2.41 -14.04
CA ALA A 153 15.09 -3.76 -14.09
C ALA A 153 15.68 -4.56 -15.25
N GLU A 154 15.44 -5.87 -15.25
CA GLU A 154 15.82 -6.75 -16.37
C GLU A 154 15.00 -6.44 -17.62
N ILE A 155 13.73 -6.10 -17.44
CA ILE A 155 12.86 -5.51 -18.46
C ILE A 155 12.74 -4.02 -18.12
N PRO A 156 13.50 -3.13 -18.78
CA PRO A 156 13.52 -1.70 -18.49
C PRO A 156 12.35 -0.97 -19.19
N SER A 157 11.14 -1.48 -18.97
CA SER A 157 9.89 -0.98 -19.54
C SER A 157 8.74 -1.23 -18.57
N MET A 158 7.66 -0.48 -18.73
CA MET A 158 6.37 -0.74 -18.10
C MET A 158 5.45 -1.51 -19.06
N PRO A 159 4.50 -2.32 -18.55
CA PRO A 159 3.46 -2.91 -19.37
C PRO A 159 2.61 -1.86 -20.08
N LEU A 160 2.30 -2.06 -21.37
CA LEU A 160 1.47 -1.14 -22.16
C LEU A 160 0.11 -0.83 -21.53
N VAL A 161 -0.51 -1.81 -20.85
CA VAL A 161 -1.78 -1.61 -20.15
C VAL A 161 -1.73 -0.55 -19.05
N PHE A 162 -0.54 -0.21 -18.55
CA PHE A 162 -0.38 0.84 -17.53
C PHE A 162 -0.28 2.25 -18.12
N GLU A 163 -0.15 2.44 -19.43
CA GLU A 163 0.02 3.76 -20.03
C GLU A 163 -1.16 4.70 -19.70
N SER A 164 -2.40 4.25 -19.93
CA SER A 164 -3.61 5.01 -19.58
C SER A 164 -3.72 5.24 -18.08
N VAL A 165 -3.38 4.22 -17.28
CA VAL A 165 -3.37 4.30 -15.82
C VAL A 165 -2.36 5.34 -15.33
N PHE A 166 -1.17 5.41 -15.91
CA PHE A 166 -0.14 6.40 -15.55
C PHE A 166 -0.62 7.82 -15.81
N ALA A 167 -1.28 8.07 -16.94
CA ALA A 167 -1.84 9.37 -17.24
C ALA A 167 -2.87 9.80 -16.18
N VAL A 168 -3.79 8.91 -15.81
CA VAL A 168 -4.79 9.16 -14.75
C VAL A 168 -4.11 9.44 -13.40
N ILE A 169 -3.23 8.54 -12.96
CA ILE A 169 -2.58 8.64 -11.65
C ILE A 169 -1.72 9.89 -11.54
N SER A 170 -0.95 10.22 -12.59
CA SER A 170 -0.09 11.39 -12.61
C SER A 170 -0.91 12.68 -12.60
N SER A 171 -1.95 12.76 -13.43
CA SER A 171 -2.86 13.91 -13.48
C SER A 171 -3.58 14.14 -12.15
N MET A 172 -4.11 13.09 -11.51
CA MET A 172 -4.78 13.21 -10.21
C MET A 172 -3.80 13.64 -9.13
N THR A 173 -2.61 13.04 -9.08
CA THR A 173 -1.59 13.37 -8.07
C THR A 173 -1.10 14.80 -8.23
N GLU A 174 -0.90 15.27 -9.46
CA GLU A 174 -0.55 16.65 -9.74
C GLU A 174 -1.68 17.61 -9.35
N THR A 175 -2.94 17.26 -9.62
CA THR A 175 -4.11 18.06 -9.20
C THR A 175 -4.14 18.28 -7.68
N PHE A 176 -3.83 17.24 -6.89
CA PHE A 176 -3.81 17.36 -5.43
C PHE A 176 -2.59 18.07 -4.87
N THR A 177 -1.45 18.04 -5.57
CA THR A 177 -0.17 18.47 -5.00
C THR A 177 0.45 19.68 -5.68
N GLY A 178 -0.11 20.13 -6.82
CA GLY A 178 0.37 21.25 -7.61
C GLY A 178 1.74 21.02 -8.25
N LYS A 179 2.21 19.76 -8.32
CA LYS A 179 3.53 19.40 -8.83
C LYS A 179 3.42 18.16 -9.70
N ALA A 180 4.17 18.14 -10.80
CA ALA A 180 4.29 16.96 -11.65
C ALA A 180 4.64 15.70 -10.84
N TYR A 181 3.99 14.58 -11.16
CA TYR A 181 4.22 13.29 -10.53
C TYR A 181 4.86 12.34 -11.52
N ARG A 182 6.11 11.92 -11.25
CA ARG A 182 6.88 11.05 -12.16
C ARG A 182 6.96 9.65 -11.58
N ILE A 183 6.11 8.76 -12.07
CA ILE A 183 6.06 7.36 -11.61
C ILE A 183 7.35 6.65 -12.02
N ALA A 184 8.00 6.03 -11.04
CA ALA A 184 9.23 5.25 -11.20
C ALA A 184 9.00 3.75 -10.92
N GLU A 185 7.97 3.41 -10.15
CA GLU A 185 7.60 2.04 -9.82
C GLU A 185 6.09 1.86 -9.79
N VAL A 186 5.63 0.69 -10.24
CA VAL A 186 4.34 0.10 -9.87
C VAL A 186 4.56 -1.19 -9.08
N SER A 187 3.98 -1.30 -7.89
CA SER A 187 3.83 -2.59 -7.20
C SER A 187 2.37 -3.01 -7.21
N ALA A 188 2.11 -4.19 -7.77
CA ALA A 188 0.81 -4.85 -7.73
C ALA A 188 0.81 -5.86 -6.58
N LEU A 189 -0.19 -5.77 -5.70
CA LEU A 189 -0.40 -6.69 -4.58
C LEU A 189 -1.80 -7.30 -4.67
N GLU A 190 -1.86 -8.62 -4.66
CA GLU A 190 -3.10 -9.38 -4.59
C GLU A 190 -3.37 -9.87 -3.17
N TYR A 191 -4.61 -9.66 -2.73
CA TYR A 191 -5.15 -10.07 -1.45
C TYR A 191 -6.35 -10.99 -1.68
N MET A 192 -6.46 -12.04 -0.88
CA MET A 192 -7.50 -13.05 -0.94
C MET A 192 -8.09 -13.27 0.45
N GLU A 193 -9.40 -13.14 0.58
CA GLU A 193 -10.13 -13.36 1.85
C GLU A 193 -9.86 -14.77 2.40
N GLY A 194 -9.95 -15.80 1.55
CA GLY A 194 -9.70 -17.20 1.93
C GLY A 194 -8.26 -17.49 2.38
N LYS A 195 -7.29 -16.60 2.09
CA LYS A 195 -5.90 -16.71 2.58
C LYS A 195 -5.66 -15.91 3.87
N MET A 196 -6.69 -15.25 4.42
CA MET A 196 -6.57 -14.23 5.47
C MET A 196 -5.50 -13.19 5.10
N SER A 197 -5.50 -12.75 3.83
CA SER A 197 -4.50 -11.80 3.38
C SER A 197 -4.59 -10.50 4.18
N ASN A 198 -3.46 -9.96 4.58
CA ASN A 198 -3.39 -8.75 5.38
C ASN A 198 -2.10 -7.97 5.07
N PHE A 199 -1.98 -6.80 5.66
CA PHE A 199 -0.76 -6.03 5.64
C PHE A 199 -0.59 -5.25 6.93
N ASP A 200 0.39 -5.65 7.74
CA ASP A 200 0.74 -4.93 8.97
C ASP A 200 0.99 -3.43 8.72
N PRO A 201 0.62 -2.54 9.67
CA PRO A 201 0.88 -1.11 9.54
C PRO A 201 2.35 -0.84 9.26
N HIS A 202 2.61 -0.01 8.26
CA HIS A 202 3.96 0.30 7.85
C HIS A 202 4.08 1.71 7.26
N VAL A 203 5.34 2.13 7.14
CA VAL A 203 5.75 3.30 6.35
C VAL A 203 6.59 2.80 5.18
N ASP A 204 6.29 3.30 3.99
CA ASP A 204 7.09 3.01 2.79
C ASP A 204 8.50 3.57 2.93
N ASP A 205 9.45 2.94 2.24
CA ASP A 205 10.85 3.33 2.32
C ASP A 205 11.06 4.82 1.98
N THR A 206 11.60 5.58 2.92
CA THR A 206 11.76 7.04 2.84
C THR A 206 13.07 7.45 2.18
N TRP A 207 14.00 6.51 2.01
CA TRP A 207 15.25 6.76 1.29
C TRP A 207 15.00 6.67 -0.22
N LEU A 208 14.24 5.67 -0.65
CA LEU A 208 14.03 5.38 -2.06
C LEU A 208 12.84 6.13 -2.68
N TRP A 209 11.74 6.22 -1.94
CA TRP A 209 10.48 6.76 -2.46
C TRP A 209 10.22 8.17 -1.96
N GLY A 210 9.74 9.01 -2.87
CA GLY A 210 9.42 10.40 -2.58
C GLY A 210 8.20 10.58 -1.68
N ASP A 211 7.80 11.84 -1.59
CA ASP A 211 6.72 12.30 -0.71
C ASP A 211 5.37 11.70 -1.10
N ARG A 212 5.11 11.52 -2.39
CA ARG A 212 3.78 11.17 -2.88
C ARG A 212 3.72 9.71 -3.27
N ILE A 213 2.82 8.98 -2.61
CA ILE A 213 2.52 7.58 -2.93
C ILE A 213 1.06 7.50 -3.32
N ALA A 214 0.84 7.25 -4.60
CA ALA A 214 -0.49 7.03 -5.14
C ALA A 214 -0.83 5.54 -5.13
N GLY A 215 -2.11 5.22 -5.04
CA GLY A 215 -2.57 3.85 -5.19
C GLY A 215 -3.94 3.76 -5.82
N LEU A 216 -4.22 2.58 -6.35
CA LEU A 216 -5.48 2.25 -7.01
C LEU A 216 -6.02 0.94 -6.43
N ASN A 217 -7.29 0.97 -6.02
CA ASN A 217 -7.98 -0.18 -5.46
C ASN A 217 -8.83 -0.87 -6.53
N LEU A 218 -8.55 -2.13 -6.85
CA LEU A 218 -9.14 -2.85 -7.97
C LEU A 218 -9.86 -4.14 -7.54
N ASN A 219 -10.80 -4.55 -8.37
CA ASN A 219 -11.66 -5.74 -8.31
C ASN A 219 -12.65 -5.74 -7.14
N GLU A 220 -12.19 -5.50 -5.91
CA GLU A 220 -13.03 -5.51 -4.71
C GLU A 220 -12.78 -4.27 -3.86
N ALA A 221 -13.80 -3.85 -3.12
CA ALA A 221 -13.64 -2.81 -2.11
C ALA A 221 -12.77 -3.29 -0.95
N CYS A 222 -12.15 -2.36 -0.23
CA CYS A 222 -11.29 -2.65 0.91
C CYS A 222 -11.42 -1.56 1.97
N VAL A 223 -10.92 -1.85 3.17
CA VAL A 223 -10.69 -0.84 4.20
C VAL A 223 -9.22 -0.81 4.55
N VAL A 224 -8.61 0.36 4.47
CA VAL A 224 -7.23 0.60 4.89
C VAL A 224 -7.25 1.29 6.25
N THR A 225 -6.51 0.74 7.20
CA THR A 225 -6.37 1.32 8.54
C THR A 225 -5.13 2.19 8.58
N PHE A 226 -5.30 3.48 8.85
CA PHE A 226 -4.23 4.42 9.13
C PHE A 226 -3.98 4.47 10.64
N VAL A 227 -2.71 4.47 11.04
CA VAL A 227 -2.29 4.41 12.45
C VAL A 227 -1.30 5.54 12.71
N ASN A 228 -1.62 6.42 13.66
CA ASN A 228 -0.75 7.52 14.06
C ASN A 228 0.32 7.08 15.09
N PRO A 229 1.26 7.94 15.51
CA PRO A 229 2.28 7.57 16.51
C PRO A 229 1.70 7.11 17.84
N GLU A 230 0.58 7.69 18.27
CA GLU A 230 -0.12 7.34 19.51
C GLU A 230 -0.85 5.99 19.43
N GLY A 231 -0.87 5.33 18.27
CA GLY A 231 -1.58 4.06 18.04
C GLY A 231 -3.07 4.24 17.76
N VAL A 232 -3.53 5.49 17.58
CA VAL A 232 -4.90 5.78 17.17
C VAL A 232 -5.10 5.30 15.74
N CYS A 233 -6.12 4.48 15.55
CA CYS A 233 -6.51 3.92 14.26
C CYS A 233 -7.64 4.73 13.62
N CYS A 234 -7.57 4.91 12.31
CA CYS A 234 -8.63 5.47 11.49
C CYS A 234 -8.82 4.62 10.22
N ASP A 235 -10.02 4.11 10.02
CA ASP A 235 -10.36 3.26 8.88
C ASP A 235 -10.87 4.10 7.71
N VAL A 236 -10.28 3.87 6.54
CA VAL A 236 -10.60 4.54 5.28
C VAL A 236 -11.16 3.49 4.32
N TYR A 237 -12.43 3.65 3.93
CA TYR A 237 -13.06 2.81 2.93
C TYR A 237 -12.54 3.17 1.52
N LEU A 238 -12.05 2.17 0.79
CA LEU A 238 -11.62 2.29 -0.60
C LEU A 238 -12.58 1.47 -1.48
N PRO A 239 -13.50 2.10 -2.21
CA PRO A 239 -14.33 1.39 -3.17
C PRO A 239 -13.50 0.84 -4.34
N ARG A 240 -14.12 -0.05 -5.13
CA ARG A 240 -13.55 -0.53 -6.40
C ARG A 240 -13.28 0.68 -7.33
N ARG A 241 -12.13 0.66 -8.00
CA ARG A 241 -11.56 1.73 -8.85
C ARG A 241 -11.27 3.05 -8.13
N ALA A 242 -11.13 3.04 -6.80
CA ALA A 242 -10.76 4.23 -6.04
C ALA A 242 -9.26 4.52 -6.18
N PHE A 243 -8.94 5.78 -6.51
CA PHE A 243 -7.61 6.35 -6.32
C PHE A 243 -7.45 6.78 -4.86
N PHE A 244 -6.27 6.60 -4.31
CA PHE A 244 -5.87 7.23 -3.05
C PHE A 244 -4.45 7.77 -3.14
N LEU A 245 -4.17 8.84 -2.41
CA LEU A 245 -2.87 9.49 -2.32
C LEU A 245 -2.47 9.66 -0.87
N MET A 246 -1.23 9.29 -0.54
CA MET A 246 -0.57 9.66 0.70
C MET A 246 0.57 10.63 0.37
N SER A 247 0.55 11.81 0.99
CA SER A 247 1.57 12.86 0.86
C SER A 247 1.80 13.57 2.19
N GLY A 248 2.94 14.24 2.35
CA GLY A 248 3.27 15.04 3.54
C GLY A 248 3.01 14.31 4.86
N ASN A 249 2.18 14.90 5.73
CA ASN A 249 1.89 14.32 7.05
C ASN A 249 1.31 12.89 6.96
N CYS A 250 0.43 12.61 6.00
CA CYS A 250 -0.10 11.26 5.78
C CYS A 250 1.04 10.27 5.45
N ARG A 251 1.95 10.64 4.54
CA ARG A 251 3.08 9.82 4.10
C ARG A 251 4.04 9.43 5.24
N TYR A 252 4.28 10.34 6.19
CA TYR A 252 5.35 10.17 7.19
C TYR A 252 4.87 9.97 8.63
N LYS A 253 3.65 10.42 8.98
CA LYS A 253 3.12 10.32 10.36
C LYS A 253 1.98 9.34 10.50
N TRP A 254 1.44 8.84 9.39
CA TRP A 254 0.41 7.81 9.43
C TRP A 254 0.95 6.56 8.77
N MET A 255 1.12 5.51 9.58
CA MET A 255 1.35 4.17 9.06
C MET A 255 0.06 3.69 8.41
N HIS A 256 0.14 2.86 7.39
CA HIS A 256 -1.03 2.28 6.76
C HIS A 256 -0.93 0.76 6.72
N GLY A 257 -2.07 0.10 6.92
CA GLY A 257 -2.17 -1.36 6.94
C GLY A 257 -3.56 -1.83 6.55
N ILE A 258 -3.71 -3.13 6.35
CA ILE A 258 -4.97 -3.77 5.97
C ILE A 258 -5.17 -4.97 6.89
N ARG A 259 -6.23 -4.95 7.69
CA ARG A 259 -6.59 -6.11 8.52
C ARG A 259 -7.20 -7.20 7.64
N HIS A 260 -7.08 -8.46 8.06
CA HIS A 260 -7.58 -9.57 7.25
C HIS A 260 -9.10 -9.51 7.04
N GLU A 261 -9.85 -9.02 8.05
CA GLU A 261 -11.30 -8.82 7.99
C GLU A 261 -11.73 -7.69 7.04
N HIS A 262 -10.79 -6.86 6.57
CA HIS A 262 -11.04 -5.77 5.62
C HIS A 262 -10.80 -6.19 4.16
N VAL A 263 -10.36 -7.42 3.92
CA VAL A 263 -10.22 -8.01 2.58
C VAL A 263 -11.44 -8.89 2.31
N ARG A 264 -12.16 -8.58 1.24
CA ARG A 264 -13.28 -9.39 0.72
C ARG A 264 -12.93 -9.96 -0.64
N GLY A 265 -13.33 -11.20 -0.90
CA GLY A 265 -13.11 -11.85 -2.18
C GLY A 265 -11.64 -11.80 -2.63
N ARG A 266 -11.42 -11.30 -3.85
CA ARG A 266 -10.11 -11.05 -4.45
C ARG A 266 -9.92 -9.54 -4.64
N ARG A 267 -9.00 -8.94 -3.89
CA ARG A 267 -8.65 -7.52 -4.02
C ARG A 267 -7.29 -7.39 -4.67
N ILE A 268 -7.16 -6.46 -5.62
CA ILE A 268 -5.85 -6.07 -6.17
C ILE A 268 -5.59 -4.61 -5.81
N SER A 269 -4.37 -4.31 -5.36
CA SER A 269 -3.89 -2.96 -5.12
C SER A 269 -2.75 -2.68 -6.07
N LEU A 270 -2.82 -1.56 -6.78
CA LEU A 270 -1.63 -0.99 -7.42
C LEU A 270 -1.12 0.15 -6.54
N THR A 271 0.20 0.23 -6.37
CA THR A 271 0.87 1.34 -5.70
C THR A 271 1.90 1.93 -6.65
N PHE A 272 1.79 3.23 -6.90
CA PHE A 272 2.64 4.00 -7.77
C PHE A 272 3.57 4.84 -6.89
N ARG A 273 4.86 4.82 -7.21
CA ARG A 273 5.88 5.51 -6.41
C ARG A 273 6.77 6.35 -7.31
N GLU A 274 7.10 7.55 -6.84
CA GLU A 274 8.14 8.40 -7.42
C GLU A 274 9.45 8.25 -6.65
N LEU A 275 10.56 8.65 -7.28
CA LEU A 275 11.87 8.68 -6.63
C LEU A 275 11.94 9.77 -5.55
N SER A 276 12.68 9.51 -4.48
CA SER A 276 12.99 10.53 -3.48
C SER A 276 13.94 11.60 -4.01
N ASP A 277 13.98 12.76 -3.34
CA ASP A 277 14.93 13.83 -3.67
C ASP A 277 16.40 13.37 -3.58
N GLU A 278 16.72 12.44 -2.67
CA GLU A 278 18.07 11.87 -2.54
C GLU A 278 18.46 11.07 -3.78
N ILE A 279 17.54 10.29 -4.35
CA ILE A 279 17.79 9.54 -5.59
C ILE A 279 17.79 10.47 -6.80
N LEU A 280 16.92 11.48 -6.83
CA LEU A 280 16.87 12.47 -7.90
C LEU A 280 18.14 13.32 -7.99
N ALA A 281 18.90 13.46 -6.91
CA ALA A 281 20.21 14.12 -6.91
C ALA A 281 21.27 13.34 -7.71
N ASP A 282 21.14 12.01 -7.85
CA ASP A 282 21.90 11.21 -8.80
C ASP A 282 21.18 11.23 -10.16
N THR A 283 21.48 12.24 -10.97
CA THR A 283 20.79 12.48 -12.24
C THR A 283 20.99 11.34 -13.23
N GLU A 284 22.16 10.68 -13.23
CA GLU A 284 22.41 9.55 -14.10
C GLU A 284 21.51 8.37 -13.72
N ALA A 285 21.50 7.99 -12.43
CA ALA A 285 20.68 6.87 -11.98
C ALA A 285 19.18 7.15 -12.08
N SER A 286 18.75 8.36 -11.72
CA SER A 286 17.32 8.72 -11.74
C SER A 286 16.76 8.81 -13.16
N GLU A 287 17.46 9.44 -14.11
CA GLU A 287 16.99 9.51 -15.51
C GLU A 287 16.96 8.14 -16.17
N MET A 288 17.90 7.23 -15.85
CA MET A 288 17.82 5.84 -16.32
C MET A 288 16.55 5.13 -15.84
N VAL A 289 16.17 5.34 -14.57
CA VAL A 289 14.96 4.72 -13.99
C VAL A 289 13.69 5.34 -14.57
N LEU A 290 13.65 6.67 -14.66
CA LEU A 290 12.48 7.39 -15.18
C LEU A 290 12.26 7.13 -16.67
N SER A 291 13.34 7.07 -17.46
CA SER A 291 13.26 6.70 -18.88
C SER A 291 12.70 5.29 -19.07
N ALA A 292 13.13 4.32 -18.26
CA ALA A 292 12.57 2.97 -18.28
C ALA A 292 11.09 2.95 -17.85
N ALA A 293 10.71 3.74 -16.86
CA ALA A 293 9.33 3.82 -16.37
C ALA A 293 8.36 4.51 -17.35
N SER A 294 8.87 5.34 -18.26
CA SER A 294 8.09 5.99 -19.33
C SER A 294 8.09 5.23 -20.66
N ASN A 295 8.77 4.08 -20.74
CA ASN A 295 8.80 3.23 -21.93
C ASN A 295 7.81 2.07 -21.77
N PHE A 296 6.75 2.04 -22.57
CA PHE A 296 5.66 1.06 -22.46
C PHE A 296 5.74 -0.02 -23.55
N VAL A 297 5.69 -1.31 -23.16
CA VAL A 297 5.78 -2.48 -24.06
C VAL A 297 4.81 -3.60 -23.70
#